data_AF-A0A2R6KVF4-F1
#
_entry.id   AF-A0A2R6KVF4-F1
#
_cell.length_a   1.000
_cell.length_b   1.000
_cell.length_c   1.000
_cell.angle_alpha   90.00
_cell.angle_beta   90.00
_cell.angle_gamma   90.00
#
_symmetry.space_group_name_H-M   'P 1'
#
loop_
_entity.id
_entity.type
_entity.pdbx_description
1 polymer ?
#
loop_
_entity_poly.entity_id
_entity_poly.type
_entity_poly.pdbx_seq_one_letter_code
_entity_poly.pdbx_strand_id
1 'polypeptide(L)' 'MEVSAVEGLPEVRAGDDLAALVAERVDPADGDVVCVASTVVSKAEGRKADLEEFAPGDRARAVAD' A
#
# COMPACT_ATOMS: atom_id res chain seq x y z
N MET A 1 -10.89 6.95 23.04
CA MET A 1 -10.10 6.60 21.86
C MET A 1 -10.75 5.36 21.28
N GLU A 2 -11.21 5.46 20.04
CA GLU A 2 -11.82 4.37 19.29
C GLU A 2 -10.94 4.09 18.06
N VAL A 3 -10.86 2.83 17.65
CA VAL A 3 -10.13 2.42 16.45
C VAL A 3 -10.94 1.31 15.80
N SER A 4 -11.16 1.44 14.50
CA SER A 4 -11.89 0.47 13.68
C SER A 4 -11.16 0.24 12.36
N ALA A 5 -11.42 -0.91 11.73
CA ALA A 5 -10.88 -1.24 10.42
C ALA A 5 -11.81 -0.75 9.31
N VAL A 6 -11.24 -0.38 8.16
CA VAL A 6 -11.99 -0.19 6.92
C VAL A 6 -12.13 -1.56 6.25
N GLU A 7 -13.26 -2.23 6.50
CA GLU A 7 -13.50 -3.58 6.01
C GLU A 7 -13.98 -3.61 4.55
N GLY A 8 -13.84 -4.76 3.88
CA GLY A 8 -14.39 -4.97 2.53
C GLY A 8 -13.68 -4.19 1.41
N LEU A 9 -12.45 -3.74 1.63
CA LEU A 9 -11.60 -3.19 0.56
C LEU A 9 -11.27 -4.28 -0.48
N PRO A 10 -11.25 -3.94 -1.77
CA PRO A 10 -10.82 -4.86 -2.82
C PRO A 10 -9.30 -5.05 -2.81
N GLU A 11 -8.80 -5.97 -3.63
CA GLU A 11 -7.38 -6.03 -3.96
C GLU A 11 -6.98 -4.77 -4.75
N VAL A 12 -6.11 -3.95 -4.17
CA VAL A 12 -5.62 -2.69 -4.76
C VAL A 12 -4.71 -2.95 -5.94
N ARG A 13 -4.92 -2.21 -7.03
CA ARG A 13 -4.18 -2.28 -8.29
C ARG A 13 -3.60 -0.91 -8.66
N ALA A 14 -2.67 -0.91 -9.60
CA ALA A 14 -2.08 0.32 -10.12
C ALA A 14 -3.15 1.24 -10.71
N GLY A 15 -3.16 2.50 -10.28
CA GLY A 15 -4.13 3.51 -10.67
C GLY A 15 -5.39 3.59 -9.80
N ASP A 16 -5.57 2.69 -8.83
CA ASP A 16 -6.72 2.76 -7.92
C ASP A 16 -6.66 4.02 -7.03
N ASP A 17 -7.81 4.67 -6.85
CA ASP A 17 -7.97 5.80 -5.93
C ASP A 17 -8.25 5.29 -4.51
N LEU A 18 -7.23 5.28 -3.66
CA LEU A 18 -7.35 4.84 -2.27
C LEU A 18 -8.29 5.72 -1.44
N ALA A 19 -8.37 7.02 -1.74
CA ALA A 19 -9.23 7.93 -0.99
C ALA A 19 -10.71 7.61 -1.29
N ALA A 20 -11.05 7.42 -2.56
CA ALA A 20 -12.39 7.00 -2.98
C ALA A 20 -12.77 5.64 -2.36
N LEU A 21 -11.86 4.65 -2.41
CA LEU A 21 -12.12 3.31 -1.85
C LEU A 21 -12.39 3.33 -0.35
N VAL A 22 -11.71 4.20 0.41
CA VAL A 22 -11.96 4.39 1.85
C VAL A 22 -13.27 5.13 2.09
N ALA A 23 -13.52 6.24 1.38
CA ALA A 23 -14.72 7.07 1.53
C ALA A 23 -16.02 6.35 1.16
N GLU A 24 -15.97 5.30 0.33
CA GLU A 24 -17.12 4.43 0.04
C GLU A 24 -17.58 3.58 1.25
N ARG A 25 -16.73 3.39 2.26
CA ARG A 25 -16.92 2.43 3.35
C ARG A 25 -17.03 3.06 4.72
N VAL A 26 -16.44 4.24 4.89
CA VAL A 26 -16.45 5.01 6.13
C VAL A 26 -16.65 6.49 5.80
N ASP A 27 -17.16 7.24 6.77
CA ASP A 27 -17.34 8.69 6.70
C ASP A 27 -16.45 9.34 7.77
N PRO A 28 -15.17 9.65 7.46
CA PRO A 28 -14.26 10.25 8.42
C PRO A 28 -14.73 11.64 8.84
N ALA A 29 -14.69 11.93 10.14
CA ALA A 29 -15.04 13.23 10.69
C ALA A 29 -13.81 14.14 10.89
N ASP A 30 -14.08 15.43 11.10
CA ASP A 30 -13.02 16.39 11.44
C ASP A 30 -12.25 15.96 12.69
N GLY A 31 -10.93 15.81 12.53
CA GLY A 31 -10.03 15.37 13.61
C GLY A 31 -9.73 13.87 13.61
N ASP A 32 -10.39 13.08 12.77
CA ASP A 32 -10.06 11.67 12.61
C ASP A 32 -8.71 11.46 11.91
N VAL A 33 -8.10 10.30 12.17
CA VAL A 33 -6.82 9.91 11.56
C VAL A 33 -7.02 8.64 10.74
N VAL A 34 -6.73 8.73 9.45
CA VAL A 34 -6.75 7.58 8.54
C VAL A 34 -5.34 6.99 8.43
N CYS A 35 -5.15 5.78 8.97
CA CYS A 35 -3.90 5.05 8.88
C CYS A 35 -3.92 4.09 7.69
N VAL A 36 -3.00 4.29 6.73
CA VAL A 36 -2.90 3.47 5.52
C VAL A 36 -1.58 2.71 5.49
N ALA A 37 -1.63 1.41 5.23
CA ALA A 37 -0.43 0.60 5.07
C ALA A 37 0.32 0.97 3.77
N SER A 38 1.64 1.08 3.83
CA SER A 38 2.46 1.48 2.67
C SER A 38 2.35 0.51 1.48
N THR A 39 1.98 -0.75 1.72
CA THR A 39 1.78 -1.75 0.67
C THR A 39 0.69 -1.35 -0.32
N VAL A 40 -0.47 -0.87 0.15
CA VAL A 40 -1.57 -0.50 -0.75
C VAL A 40 -1.26 0.80 -1.49
N VAL A 41 -0.54 1.73 -0.85
CA VAL A 41 -0.01 2.93 -1.51
C VAL A 41 0.94 2.53 -2.64
N SER A 42 1.85 1.60 -2.38
CA SER A 42 2.81 1.12 -3.38
C SER A 42 2.12 0.39 -4.55
N LYS A 43 1.03 -0.34 -4.29
CA LYS A 43 0.21 -0.98 -5.33
C LYS A 43 -0.50 0.07 -6.20
N ALA A 44 -1.21 1.01 -5.57
CA ALA A 44 -1.93 2.09 -6.25
C ALA A 44 -1.00 2.95 -7.12
N GLU A 45 0.20 3.24 -6.63
CA GLU A 45 1.22 3.99 -7.36
C GLU A 45 2.03 3.16 -8.37
N GLY A 46 1.68 1.87 -8.56
CA GLY A 46 2.36 1.03 -9.55
C GLY A 46 3.82 0.70 -9.24
N ARG A 47 4.23 0.69 -7.97
CA ARG A 47 5.63 0.46 -7.55
C ARG A 47 6.02 -1.02 -7.43
N LYS A 48 5.24 -1.94 -8.01
CA LYS A 48 5.65 -3.35 -8.07
C LYS A 48 6.81 -3.46 -9.07
N ALA A 49 7.84 -4.21 -8.72
CA ALA A 49 8.94 -4.53 -9.61
C ALA A 49 9.14 -6.04 -9.66
N ASP A 50 9.64 -6.56 -10.79
CA ASP A 50 10.04 -7.95 -10.90
C ASP A 50 11.48 -8.09 -10.37
N LEU A 51 11.72 -9.10 -9.54
CA LEU A 51 13.05 -9.35 -9.00
C LEU A 51 14.06 -9.66 -10.12
N GLU A 52 13.61 -10.30 -11.21
CA GLU A 52 14.46 -10.68 -12.34
C GLU A 52 15.01 -9.46 -13.11
N GLU A 53 14.40 -8.28 -12.95
CA GLU A 53 14.88 -7.04 -13.57
C GLU A 53 16.16 -6.49 -12.91
N PHE A 54 16.57 -7.04 -11.76
CA PHE A 54 17.71 -6.56 -10.98
C PHE A 54 18.87 -7.56 -11.01
N ALA A 55 19.89 -7.27 -11.85
CA ALA A 55 21.14 -8.04 -11.83
C ALA A 55 21.92 -7.80 -10.52
N PRO A 56 22.24 -8.84 -9.73
CA PRO A 56 22.90 -8.66 -8.45
C PRO A 56 24.38 -8.26 -8.63
N GLY A 57 24.79 -7.18 -7.96
CA GLY A 57 26.20 -6.82 -7.82
C GLY A 57 26.90 -7.61 -6.70
N ASP A 58 28.23 -7.50 -6.61
CA ASP A 58 29.04 -8.28 -5.65
C ASP A 58 28.60 -8.06 -4.20
N ARG A 59 28.31 -6.82 -3.81
CA ARG A 59 27.78 -6.50 -2.48
C ARG A 59 26.42 -7.15 -2.22
N ALA A 60 25.52 -7.19 -3.22
CA ALA A 60 24.20 -7.78 -3.06
C ALA A 60 24.29 -9.29 -2.82
N ARG A 61 25.20 -9.98 -3.52
CA ARG A 61 25.49 -11.40 -3.29
C ARG A 61 26.06 -11.63 -1.89
N ALA A 62 27.04 -10.83 -1.45
CA ALA A 62 27.65 -10.97 -0.13
C ALA A 62 26.69 -10.70 1.05
N VAL A 63 25.60 -9.94 0.85
CA VAL A 63 24.55 -9.73 1.86
C VAL A 63 23.54 -10.88 1.89
N ALA A 64 23.41 -11.61 0.77
CA ALA A 64 22.44 -12.68 0.62
C ALA A 64 22.95 -14.05 1.14
N ASP A 65 24.27 -14.21 1.28
CA ASP A 65 24.92 -15.38 1.92
C ASP A 65 24.78 -15.36 3.45
#